data_AF-A0A6A0A951-F1
#
_entry.id   AF-A0A6A0A951-F1
#
_cell.length_a   1.000
_cell.length_b   1.000
_cell.length_c   1.000
_cell.angle_alpha   90.00
_cell.angle_beta   90.00
_cell.angle_gamma   90.00
#
_symmetry.space_group_name_H-M   'P 1'
#
loop_
_entity.id
_entity.type
_entity.pdbx_description
1 polymer ?
#
loop_
_entity_poly.entity_id
_entity_poly.type
_entity_poly.pdbx_seq_one_letter_code
_entity_poly.pdbx_strand_id
1 'polypeptide(L)'
;MASLRAKQEAATAARLQEEEENAVIGPQLPAVAPGSRGNYGGFLRPGEGDAMAAYVQSGKRIPRRGEVGLTSDEISNFESLGYIMSGSRHSRMNAVRIRKENQIYSAEEKAALAMFNFEVAA
;
A
#
# COMPACT_ATOMS: atom_id res chain seq x y z
N MET A 1 40.43 -23.94 -18.42
CA MET A 1 40.00 -22.63 -17.87
C MET A 1 39.43 -21.69 -18.95
N ALA A 2 40.04 -21.55 -20.13
CA ALA A 2 39.58 -20.63 -21.19
C ALA A 2 38.22 -21.01 -21.83
N SER A 3 37.88 -22.30 -21.93
CA SER A 3 36.65 -22.76 -22.60
C SER A 3 35.35 -22.55 -21.80
N LEU A 4 35.44 -22.37 -20.48
CA LEU A 4 34.28 -22.08 -19.62
C LEU A 4 33.89 -20.60 -19.67
N ARG A 5 34.88 -19.70 -19.72
CA ARG A 5 34.63 -18.24 -19.88
C ARG A 5 34.01 -17.92 -21.24
N ALA A 6 34.51 -18.51 -22.32
CA ALA A 6 33.93 -18.31 -23.65
C ALA A 6 32.46 -18.79 -23.74
N LYS A 7 32.11 -19.88 -23.05
CA LYS A 7 30.72 -20.36 -22.95
C LYS A 7 29.86 -19.44 -22.07
N GLN A 8 30.42 -18.90 -21.00
CA GLN A 8 29.73 -17.94 -20.12
C GLN A 8 29.47 -16.62 -20.84
N GLU A 9 30.45 -16.11 -21.59
CA GLU A 9 30.35 -14.88 -22.38
C GLU A 9 29.33 -15.01 -23.52
N ALA A 10 29.31 -16.16 -24.20
CA ALA A 10 28.30 -16.45 -25.23
C ALA A 10 26.88 -16.57 -24.64
N ALA A 11 26.74 -17.18 -23.44
CA ALA A 11 25.46 -17.28 -22.75
C ALA A 11 24.96 -15.91 -22.25
N THR A 12 25.86 -15.04 -21.78
CA THR A 12 25.50 -13.67 -21.38
C THR A 12 25.14 -12.82 -22.59
N ALA A 13 25.83 -12.97 -23.72
CA ALA A 13 25.51 -12.24 -24.94
C ALA A 13 24.15 -12.65 -25.50
N ALA A 14 23.83 -13.95 -25.50
CA ALA A 14 22.52 -14.45 -25.92
C ALA A 14 21.38 -13.93 -25.03
N ARG A 15 21.60 -13.87 -23.70
CA ARG A 15 20.61 -13.32 -22.77
C ARG A 15 20.39 -11.83 -22.95
N LEU A 16 21.45 -11.06 -23.21
CA LEU A 16 21.34 -9.63 -23.51
C LEU A 16 20.62 -9.38 -24.83
N GLN A 17 20.85 -10.23 -25.84
CA GLN A 17 20.13 -10.18 -27.12
C GLN A 17 18.64 -10.50 -26.94
N GLU A 18 18.28 -11.48 -26.11
CA GLU A 18 16.88 -11.76 -25.77
C GLU A 18 16.22 -10.59 -25.01
N GLU A 19 16.96 -9.92 -24.12
CA GLU A 19 16.49 -8.73 -23.40
C GLU A 19 16.33 -7.51 -24.33
N GLU A 20 17.20 -7.36 -25.34
CA GLU A 20 17.09 -6.34 -26.38
C GLU A 20 15.96 -6.64 -27.39
N GLU A 21 15.75 -7.90 -27.75
CA GLU A 21 14.69 -8.32 -28.69
C GLU A 21 13.30 -8.23 -28.05
N ASN A 22 13.22 -8.44 -26.73
CA ASN A 22 12.01 -8.20 -25.93
C ASN A 22 11.92 -6.76 -25.40
N ALA A 23 12.83 -5.87 -25.80
CA ALA A 23 12.73 -4.46 -25.44
C ALA A 23 11.47 -3.88 -26.09
N VAL A 24 10.48 -3.56 -25.26
CA VAL A 24 9.22 -2.96 -25.71
C VAL A 24 9.51 -1.58 -26.28
N ILE A 25 9.59 -1.47 -27.61
CA ILE A 25 9.82 -0.21 -28.32
C ILE A 25 8.51 0.58 -28.37
N GLY A 26 8.46 1.70 -27.67
CA GLY A 26 7.33 2.63 -27.65
C GLY A 26 7.23 3.36 -26.31
N PRO A 27 6.46 4.46 -26.24
CA PRO A 27 6.18 5.10 -24.95
C PRO A 27 5.47 4.09 -24.06
N GLN A 28 6.17 3.62 -23.02
CA GLN A 28 5.54 2.79 -21.99
C GLN A 28 4.49 3.66 -21.31
N LEU A 29 3.27 3.10 -21.16
CA LEU A 29 2.36 3.69 -20.19
C LEU A 29 3.13 3.78 -18.87
N PRO A 30 3.09 4.94 -18.17
CA PRO A 30 3.65 5.00 -16.83
C PRO A 30 3.09 3.80 -16.09
N ALA A 31 3.99 2.96 -15.53
CA ALA A 31 3.59 1.75 -14.84
C ALA A 31 2.46 2.17 -13.92
N VAL A 32 1.23 1.73 -14.23
CA VAL A 32 0.05 2.12 -13.45
C VAL A 32 0.46 1.70 -12.07
N ALA A 33 0.70 2.70 -11.23
CA ALA A 33 1.00 2.56 -9.83
C ALA A 33 0.10 1.42 -9.40
N PRO A 34 0.63 0.22 -9.08
CA PRO A 34 -0.25 -0.85 -8.69
C PRO A 34 -1.03 -0.21 -7.56
N GLY A 35 -2.35 -0.12 -7.73
CA GLY A 35 -3.28 0.16 -6.64
C GLY A 35 -2.95 -0.94 -5.67
N SER A 36 -1.96 -0.65 -4.83
CA SER A 36 -1.12 -1.66 -4.25
C SER A 36 -2.10 -2.30 -3.32
N ARG A 37 -2.43 -3.56 -3.56
CA ARG A 37 -2.91 -4.40 -2.47
C ARG A 37 -1.73 -4.44 -1.52
N GLY A 38 -1.61 -3.37 -0.74
CA GLY A 38 -0.46 -3.04 0.02
C GLY A 38 -0.29 -4.23 0.93
N ASN A 39 0.89 -4.79 0.97
CA ASN A 39 1.15 -5.76 2.01
C ASN A 39 1.20 -4.96 3.33
N TYR A 40 0.03 -4.70 3.93
CA TYR A 40 -0.15 -3.87 5.13
C TYR A 40 0.35 -4.57 6.40
N GLY A 41 1.14 -5.64 6.25
CA GLY A 41 1.72 -6.42 7.34
C GLY A 41 0.79 -7.53 7.87
N GLY A 42 1.36 -8.42 8.67
CA GLY A 42 0.68 -9.64 9.14
C GLY A 42 -0.32 -9.47 10.29
N PHE A 43 -0.60 -8.24 10.73
CA PHE A 43 -1.51 -7.98 11.85
C PHE A 43 -2.95 -7.66 11.40
N LEU A 44 -3.15 -7.44 10.10
CA LEU A 44 -4.45 -7.23 9.47
C LEU A 44 -4.97 -8.56 8.92
N ARG A 45 -6.29 -8.75 8.97
CA ARG A 45 -6.92 -9.89 8.29
C ARG A 45 -6.83 -9.68 6.76
N PRO A 46 -6.88 -10.76 5.96
CA PRO A 46 -6.95 -10.63 4.51
C PRO A 46 -8.08 -9.69 4.07
N GLY A 47 -7.75 -8.68 3.27
CA GLY A 47 -8.69 -7.65 2.79
C GLY A 47 -9.08 -6.56 3.80
N GLU A 48 -8.67 -6.65 5.08
CA GLU A 48 -8.92 -5.60 6.09
C GLU A 48 -8.11 -4.34 5.77
N GLY A 49 -6.84 -4.51 5.38
CA GLY A 49 -5.96 -3.40 5.03
C GLY A 49 -6.43 -2.63 3.80
N ASP A 50 -6.82 -3.32 2.73
CA ASP A 50 -7.36 -2.70 1.51
C ASP A 50 -8.61 -1.87 1.80
N ALA A 51 -9.52 -2.40 2.62
CA ALA A 51 -10.74 -1.69 3.01
C ALA A 51 -10.43 -0.44 3.83
N MET A 52 -9.51 -0.52 4.79
CA MET A 52 -9.11 0.63 5.61
C MET A 52 -8.35 1.69 4.78
N ALA A 53 -7.52 1.27 3.84
CA ALA A 53 -6.79 2.15 2.94
C ALA A 53 -7.73 3.02 2.09
N ALA A 54 -8.84 2.46 1.59
CA ALA A 54 -9.85 3.23 0.87
C ALA A 54 -10.45 4.38 1.70
N TYR A 55 -10.63 4.19 3.01
CA TYR A 55 -11.08 5.27 3.91
C TYR A 55 -9.98 6.30 4.13
N VAL A 56 -8.72 5.88 4.27
CA VAL A 56 -7.57 6.79 4.43
C VAL A 56 -7.38 7.65 3.17
N GLN A 57 -7.42 7.05 1.98
CA GLN A 57 -7.30 7.75 0.70
C GLN A 57 -8.45 8.74 0.48
N SER A 58 -9.65 8.43 0.96
CA SER A 58 -10.78 9.37 0.93
C SER A 58 -10.76 10.40 2.08
N GLY A 59 -9.73 10.39 2.94
CA GLY A 59 -9.61 11.29 4.09
C GLY A 59 -10.66 11.07 5.17
N LYS A 60 -11.34 9.92 5.13
CA LYS A 60 -12.45 9.59 6.02
C LYS A 60 -11.99 8.82 7.24
N ARG A 61 -12.72 9.02 8.33
CA ARG A 61 -12.56 8.27 9.57
C ARG A 61 -12.89 6.79 9.33
N ILE A 62 -11.97 5.89 9.72
CA ILE A 62 -12.11 4.43 9.56
C ILE A 62 -13.17 3.88 10.55
N PRO A 63 -14.26 3.26 10.08
CA PRO A 63 -15.30 2.74 10.96
C PRO A 63 -14.80 1.60 11.87
N ARG A 64 -15.21 1.61 13.14
CA ARG A 64 -14.96 0.50 14.10
C ARG A 64 -16.07 -0.56 13.99
N ARG A 65 -15.85 -1.77 14.52
CA ARG A 65 -16.84 -2.88 14.49
C ARG A 65 -18.24 -2.48 14.99
N GLY A 66 -18.33 -1.61 15.99
CA GLY A 66 -19.61 -1.15 16.53
C GLY A 66 -20.25 0.02 15.79
N GLU A 67 -19.61 0.50 14.72
CA GLU A 67 -20.01 1.67 13.93
C GLU A 67 -20.47 1.25 12.51
N VAL A 68 -20.56 -0.06 12.24
CA VAL A 68 -21.01 -0.60 10.96
C VAL A 68 -22.48 -0.22 10.74
N GLY A 69 -22.73 0.63 9.76
CA GLY A 69 -24.06 1.18 9.47
C GLY A 69 -24.16 2.70 9.70
N LEU A 70 -23.17 3.32 10.34
CA LEU A 70 -23.00 4.76 10.37
C LEU A 70 -22.03 5.19 9.27
N THR A 71 -22.27 6.36 8.70
CA THR A 71 -21.33 7.00 7.78
C THR A 71 -20.14 7.57 8.56
N SER A 72 -18.98 7.67 7.90
CA SER A 72 -17.78 8.26 8.51
C SER A 72 -18.01 9.68 9.02
N ASP A 73 -18.87 10.45 8.36
CA ASP A 73 -19.18 11.84 8.71
C ASP A 73 -20.05 11.91 9.97
N GLU A 74 -21.05 11.03 10.09
CA GLU A 74 -21.86 10.90 11.31
C GLU A 74 -20.99 10.50 12.51
N ILE A 75 -20.05 9.56 12.32
CA ILE A 75 -19.13 9.15 13.38
C ILE A 75 -18.27 10.33 13.87
N SER A 76 -17.74 11.11 12.94
CA SER A 76 -16.94 12.30 13.25
C SER A 76 -17.78 13.33 14.04
N ASN A 77 -19.03 13.55 13.62
CA ASN A 77 -19.96 14.45 14.31
C ASN A 77 -20.30 13.96 15.72
N PHE A 78 -20.49 12.66 15.93
CA PHE A 78 -20.72 12.12 17.27
C PHE A 78 -19.48 12.25 18.16
N GLU A 79 -18.28 12.03 17.63
CA GLU A 79 -17.02 12.22 18.36
C GLU A 79 -16.85 13.71 18.77
N SER A 80 -17.17 14.67 17.89
CA SER A 80 -17.06 16.10 18.19
C SER A 80 -18.10 16.61 19.21
N LEU A 81 -19.29 16.02 19.23
CA LEU A 81 -20.32 16.27 20.24
C LEU A 81 -19.98 15.66 21.61
N GLY A 82 -18.92 14.84 21.70
CA GLY A 82 -18.47 14.20 22.93
C GLY A 82 -19.13 12.85 23.22
N TYR A 83 -19.81 12.25 22.23
CA TYR A 83 -20.27 10.87 22.37
C TYR A 83 -19.09 9.91 22.38
N ILE A 84 -19.27 8.85 23.17
CA ILE A 84 -18.26 7.82 23.36
C ILE A 84 -18.54 6.69 22.40
N MET A 85 -17.71 6.61 21.39
CA MET A 85 -17.83 5.59 20.36
C MET A 85 -17.42 4.20 20.86
N SER A 86 -17.85 3.16 20.15
CA SER A 86 -17.62 1.77 20.54
C SER A 86 -16.13 1.45 20.67
N GLY A 87 -15.73 0.97 21.86
CA GLY A 87 -14.34 0.59 22.16
C GLY A 87 -13.42 1.73 22.60
N SER A 88 -13.87 2.99 22.55
CA SER A 88 -13.04 4.17 22.87
C SER A 88 -12.61 4.27 24.34
N ARG A 89 -13.33 3.65 25.28
CA ARG A 89 -12.95 3.61 26.71
C ARG A 89 -11.91 2.52 27.06
N HIS A 90 -11.63 1.57 26.17
CA HIS A 90 -10.78 0.42 26.49
C HIS A 90 -9.34 0.62 26.00
N SER A 91 -8.43 0.96 26.92
CA SER A 91 -7.03 1.31 26.63
C SER A 91 -6.29 0.27 25.76
N ARG A 92 -6.36 -1.02 26.13
CA ARG A 92 -5.68 -2.09 25.38
C ARG A 92 -6.22 -2.26 23.96
N MET A 93 -7.52 -2.04 23.74
CA MET A 93 -8.13 -2.14 22.40
C MET A 93 -7.76 -0.93 21.56
N ASN A 94 -7.78 0.26 22.16
CA ASN A 94 -7.34 1.48 21.49
C ASN A 94 -5.89 1.36 21.02
N ALA A 95 -5.00 0.81 21.84
CA ALA A 95 -3.60 0.59 21.45
C ALA A 95 -3.47 -0.37 20.26
N VAL A 96 -4.23 -1.48 20.25
CA VAL A 96 -4.24 -2.42 19.12
C VAL A 96 -4.82 -1.77 17.86
N ARG A 97 -5.89 -1.00 18.00
CA ARG A 97 -6.51 -0.23 16.90
C ARG A 97 -5.52 0.75 16.29
N ILE A 98 -4.91 1.61 17.12
CA ILE A 98 -3.92 2.60 16.68
C ILE A 98 -2.76 1.90 15.97
N ARG A 99 -2.29 0.76 16.47
CA ARG A 99 -1.24 -0.02 15.79
C ARG A 99 -1.66 -0.46 14.39
N LYS A 100 -2.89 -0.98 14.22
CA LYS A 100 -3.41 -1.38 12.91
C LYS A 100 -3.54 -0.19 11.97
N GLU A 101 -4.11 0.91 12.45
CA GLU A 101 -4.26 2.14 11.65
C GLU A 101 -2.90 2.70 11.22
N ASN A 102 -1.92 2.76 12.13
CA ASN A 102 -0.57 3.22 11.84
C ASN A 102 0.17 2.36 10.80
N GLN A 103 -0.15 1.05 10.70
CA GLN A 103 0.41 0.20 9.65
C GLN A 103 -0.06 0.64 8.26
N ILE A 104 -1.31 1.07 8.15
CA ILE A 104 -1.88 1.54 6.90
C ILE A 104 -1.35 2.93 6.58
N TYR A 105 -1.33 3.84 7.56
CA TYR A 105 -0.75 5.17 7.38
C TYR A 105 0.71 5.09 6.91
N SER A 106 1.53 4.27 7.58
CA SER A 106 2.95 4.11 7.18
C SER A 106 3.11 3.49 5.80
N ALA A 107 2.24 2.54 5.42
CA ALA A 107 2.26 1.93 4.10
C ALA A 107 1.84 2.92 3.00
N GLU A 108 0.78 3.71 3.25
CA GLU A 108 0.28 4.72 2.31
C GLU A 108 1.23 5.90 2.18
N GLU A 109 1.82 6.39 3.28
CA GLU A 109 2.85 7.43 3.24
C GLU A 109 4.05 6.98 2.40
N LYS A 110 4.50 5.73 2.57
CA LYS A 110 5.60 5.17 1.78
C LYS A 110 5.21 5.02 0.30
N ALA A 111 3.98 4.62 0.01
CA ALA A 111 3.49 4.53 -1.36
C ALA A 111 3.42 5.91 -2.00
N ALA A 112 2.84 6.91 -1.32
CA ALA A 112 2.76 8.29 -1.80
C ALA A 112 4.14 8.91 -2.04
N LEU A 113 5.10 8.70 -1.13
CA LEU A 113 6.48 9.15 -1.31
C LEU A 113 7.16 8.46 -2.50
N ALA A 114 6.90 7.17 -2.72
CA ALA A 114 7.44 6.47 -3.88
C ALA A 114 6.87 7.05 -5.18
N MET A 115 5.55 7.29 -5.25
CA MET A 115 4.92 7.92 -6.42
C MET A 115 5.53 9.28 -6.71
N PHE A 116 5.69 10.11 -5.68
CA PHE A 116 6.33 11.42 -5.83
C PHE A 116 7.76 11.32 -6.36
N ASN A 117 8.56 10.38 -5.85
CA ASN A 117 9.93 10.18 -6.32
C ASN A 117 9.99 9.70 -7.78
N PHE A 118 9.02 8.90 -8.24
CA PHE A 118 8.93 8.51 -9.65
C PHE A 118 8.51 9.67 -10.56
N GLU A 119 7.59 10.54 -10.12
CA GLU A 119 7.18 11.71 -10.88
C GLU A 119 8.29 12.76 -11.01
N VAL A 120 9.15 12.92 -10.00
CA VAL A 120 10.27 13.87 -10.03
C VAL A 120 11.48 13.33 -10.82
N ALA A 121 11.62 12.00 -10.94
CA ALA A 121 12.73 11.37 -11.64
C ALA A 121 12.48 11.11 -13.13
N ALA A 122 11.25 11.35 -13.62
CA ALA A 122 10.85 11.27 -15.03
C ALA A 122 10.89 12.65 -15.69
#